data_AF-A0A9C8AD19-F1
#
_entry.id   AF-A0A9C8AD19-F1
#
_cell.length_a   1.000
_cell.length_b   1.000
_cell.length_c   1.000
_cell.angle_alpha   90.00
_cell.angle_beta   90.00
_cell.angle_gamma   90.00
#
_symmetry.space_group_name_H-M   'P 1'
#
loop_
_entity.id
_entity.type
_entity.pdbx_description
1 polymer ?
#
loop_
_entity_poly.entity_id
_entity_poly.type
_entity_poly.pdbx_seq_one_letter_code
_entity_poly.pdbx_strand_id
1 'polypeptide(L)' 'MAEFATLARPYAEAVFELAVEAGNFDEWSNHLNLLAAVVEDPTMAAVIGNPEVGNNT' A
#
# COMPACT_ATOMS: atom_id res chain seq x y z
N MET A 1 6.16 12.19 -8.22
CA MET A 1 5.47 11.11 -8.96
C MET A 1 6.43 9.98 -9.36
N ALA A 2 7.45 10.21 -10.20
CA ALA A 2 8.40 9.16 -10.62
C ALA A 2 9.26 8.58 -9.48
N GLU A 3 9.60 9.38 -8.47
CA GLU A 3 10.42 8.95 -7.33
C GLU A 3 9.68 7.93 -6.43
N PHE A 4 8.41 8.17 -6.14
CA PHE A 4 7.55 7.23 -5.42
C PHE A 4 7.37 5.91 -6.18
N ALA A 5 7.21 5.96 -7.51
CA ALA A 5 7.11 4.76 -8.33
C ALA A 5 8.41 3.93 -8.34
N THR A 6 9.58 4.56 -8.17
CA THR A 6 10.86 3.85 -8.04
C THR A 6 11.01 3.20 -6.67
N LEU A 7 10.54 3.86 -5.60
CA LEU A 7 10.53 3.30 -4.25
C LEU A 7 9.47 2.21 -4.05
N ALA A 8 8.29 2.35 -4.66
CA ALA A 8 7.16 1.42 -4.52
C ALA A 8 7.34 0.12 -5.33
N ARG A 9 8.12 0.16 -6.40
CA ARG A 9 8.34 -0.98 -7.32
C ARG A 9 8.80 -2.27 -6.64
N PRO A 10 9.87 -2.28 -5.82
CA PRO A 10 10.30 -3.51 -5.14
C PRO A 10 9.21 -4.09 -4.23
N TYR A 11 8.36 -3.24 -3.63
CA TYR A 11 7.24 -3.71 -2.81
C TYR A 11 6.11 -4.29 -3.65
N ALA A 12 5.79 -3.67 -4.79
CA ALA A 12 4.79 -4.18 -5.72
C ALA A 12 5.22 -5.54 -6.30
N GLU A 13 6.50 -5.71 -6.64
CA GLU A 13 7.07 -6.98 -7.10
C GLU A 13 7.00 -8.05 -6.01
N ALA A 14 7.40 -7.74 -4.77
CA ALA A 14 7.34 -8.70 -3.67
C ALA A 14 5.91 -9.16 -3.34
N VAL A 15 4.94 -8.24 -3.34
CA VAL A 15 3.52 -8.58 -3.12
C VAL A 15 2.98 -9.42 -4.27
N PHE A 16 3.36 -9.10 -5.51
CA PHE A 16 2.96 -9.88 -6.67
C PHE A 16 3.50 -11.31 -6.62
N GLU A 17 4.78 -11.48 -6.32
CA GLU A 17 5.40 -12.80 -6.15
C GLU A 17 4.73 -13.61 -5.06
N LEU A 18 4.49 -13.00 -3.88
CA LEU A 18 3.77 -13.64 -2.77
C LEU A 18 2.35 -14.08 -3.18
N ALA A 19 1.64 -13.23 -3.92
CA ALA A 19 0.28 -13.49 -4.34
C ALA A 19 0.18 -14.61 -5.38
N VAL A 20 1.17 -14.70 -6.27
CA VAL A 20 1.29 -15.77 -7.27
C VAL A 20 1.65 -17.09 -6.59
N GLU A 21 2.61 -17.08 -5.66
CA GLU A 21 3.01 -18.28 -4.90
C GLU A 21 1.85 -18.85 -4.07
N ALA A 22 1.08 -17.98 -3.43
CA ALA A 22 -0.08 -18.37 -2.61
C ALA A 22 -1.37 -18.61 -3.43
N GLY A 23 -1.37 -18.34 -4.74
CA GLY A 23 -2.54 -18.50 -5.61
C GLY A 23 -3.70 -17.55 -5.30
N ASN A 24 -3.44 -16.42 -4.63
CA ASN A 24 -4.45 -15.45 -4.17
C ASN A 24 -4.27 -14.06 -4.81
N PHE A 25 -3.83 -14.04 -6.06
CA PHE A 25 -3.64 -12.82 -6.85
C PHE A 25 -4.88 -11.89 -6.85
N ASP A 26 -6.06 -12.45 -7.08
CA ASP A 26 -7.31 -11.66 -7.13
C ASP A 26 -7.62 -10.98 -5.79
N GLU A 27 -7.36 -11.67 -4.68
CA GLU A 27 -7.54 -11.13 -3.33
C GLU A 27 -6.58 -9.97 -3.07
N TRP A 28 -5.30 -10.15 -3.39
CA TRP A 28 -4.29 -9.10 -3.28
C TRP A 28 -4.60 -7.88 -4.16
N SER A 29 -5.08 -8.11 -5.39
CA SER A 29 -5.49 -7.01 -6.28
C SER A 29 -6.64 -6.21 -5.67
N ASN A 30 -7.65 -6.89 -5.12
CA ASN A 30 -8.77 -6.24 -4.45
C ASN A 30 -8.32 -5.45 -3.20
N HIS A 31 -7.44 -6.02 -2.39
CA HIS A 31 -6.89 -5.34 -1.22
C HIS A 31 -6.09 -4.08 -1.60
N LEU A 32 -5.24 -4.15 -2.62
CA LEU A 32 -4.46 -3.01 -3.10
C LEU A 32 -5.37 -1.90 -3.65
N ASN A 33 -6.42 -2.25 -4.37
CA ASN A 33 -7.42 -1.28 -4.84
C ASN A 33 -8.16 -0.59 -3.69
N LEU A 34 -8.55 -1.36 -2.66
CA LEU A 34 -9.18 -0.80 -1.46
C LEU A 34 -8.22 0.16 -0.73
N LEU A 35 -6.98 -0.26 -0.52
CA LEU A 35 -5.97 0.56 0.14
C LEU A 35 -5.69 1.85 -0.63
N ALA A 36 -5.65 1.80 -1.96
CA ALA A 36 -5.52 2.99 -2.79
C ALA A 36 -6.67 3.97 -2.55
N ALA A 37 -7.93 3.49 -2.57
CA ALA A 37 -9.10 4.31 -2.30
C ALA A 37 -9.10 4.88 -0.87
N VAL A 38 -8.64 4.10 0.12
CA VAL A 38 -8.55 4.53 1.52
C VAL A 38 -7.50 5.63 1.70
N VAL A 39 -6.35 5.54 1.04
CA VAL A 39 -5.29 6.57 1.12
C VAL A 39 -5.73 7.88 0.44
N GLU A 40 -6.61 7.82 -0.55
CA GLU A 40 -7.22 9.00 -1.18
C GLU A 40 -8.28 9.68 -0.29
N ASP A 41 -8.80 9.01 0.75
CA ASP A 41 -9.73 9.63 1.69
C ASP A 41 -9.04 10.74 2.51
N PRO A 42 -9.58 11.98 2.55
CA PRO A 42 -8.96 13.09 3.26
C PRO A 42 -8.76 12.87 4.76
N THR A 43 -9.65 12.11 5.39
CA THR A 43 -9.56 11.78 6.81
C THR A 43 -8.37 10.85 7.04
N MET A 44 -8.23 9.84 6.19
CA MET A 44 -7.11 8.91 6.27
C MET A 44 -5.77 9.58 5.91
N ALA A 45 -5.75 10.45 4.90
CA ALA A 45 -4.56 11.21 4.53
C ALA A 45 -4.03 12.07 5.70
N ALA A 46 -4.94 12.66 6.49
CA ALA A 46 -4.58 13.40 7.70
C ALA A 46 -3.98 12.51 8.80
N VAL A 47 -4.45 11.26 8.92
CA VAL A 47 -3.91 10.26 9.86
C VAL A 47 -2.54 9.77 9.43
N ILE A 48 -2.36 9.43 8.14
CA ILE A 48 -1.08 8.96 7.59
C ILE A 48 0.01 10.04 7.73
N GLY A 49 -0.36 11.31 7.57
CA GLY A 49 0.56 12.44 7.75
C GLY A 49 0.82 12.82 9.21
N ASN A 50 0.14 12.20 10.19
CA ASN A 50 0.30 12.55 11.60
C ASN A 50 1.52 11.81 12.20
N PRO A 51 2.59 12.52 12.58
CA PRO A 51 3.80 11.92 13.14
C PRO A 51 3.59 11.22 14.49
N GLU A 52 2.55 11.58 15.25
CA GLU A 52 2.25 10.93 16.54
C GLU A 52 1.73 9.50 16.37
N VAL A 53 1.12 9.19 15.22
CA VAL A 53 0.61 7.84 14.91
C VAL A 53 1.76 6.85 14.71
N GLY A 54 2.90 7.32 14.17
CA GLY A 54 4.09 6.49 13.95
C GLY A 54 5.04 6.39 15.15
N ASN A 55 4.78 7.13 16.24
CA ASN A 55 5.74 7.30 17.34
C ASN A 55 5.56 6.31 18.51
N ASN A 56 4.87 5.20 18.30
CA ASN A 56 4.79 4.11 19.27
C ASN A 56 5.99 3.16 19.10
N THR A 57 7.12 3.53 19.70
CA THR A 57 8.24 2.63 20.06
C THR A 57 8.49 2.74 21.55
#